data_AF-A0A956ZB06-F1
#
_entry.id   AF-A0A956ZB06-F1
#
_cell.length_a   1.000
_cell.length_b   1.000
_cell.length_c   1.000
_cell.angle_alpha   90.00
_cell.angle_beta   90.00
_cell.angle_gamma   90.00
#
_symmetry.space_group_name_H-M   'P 1'
#
loop_
_entity.id
_entity.type
_entity.pdbx_description
1 polymer ?
#
loop_
_entity_poly.entity_id
_entity_poly.type
_entity_poly.pdbx_seq_one_letter_code
_entity_poly.pdbx_strand_id
1 'polypeptide(L)' 'VIKKALTEAGIERGDITGVAVTSGPGLIGALMVGLSTAKALAYGLGVPLIGVNHLEA' A
#
# COMPACT_ATOMS: atom_id res chain seq x y z
N VAL A 1 4.02 -1.81 -11.31
CA VAL A 1 5.06 -1.89 -10.25
C VAL A 1 4.76 -2.95 -9.18
N ILE A 2 3.54 -3.02 -8.61
CA ILE A 2 3.19 -3.97 -7.53
C ILE A 2 3.50 -5.44 -7.90
N LYS A 3 3.02 -5.93 -9.05
CA LYS A 3 3.31 -7.32 -9.49
C LYS A 3 4.80 -7.62 -9.57
N LYS A 4 5.58 -6.67 -10.12
CA LYS A 4 7.04 -6.78 -10.25
C LYS A 4 7.70 -6.89 -8.87
N ALA A 5 7.28 -6.05 -7.92
CA ALA A 5 7.80 -6.07 -6.55
C ALA A 5 7.54 -7.42 -5.85
N LEU A 6 6.36 -8.01 -6.03
CA LEU A 6 6.05 -9.35 -5.49
C LEU A 6 6.94 -10.44 -6.12
N THR A 7 7.14 -10.38 -7.44
CA THR A 7 8.04 -11.31 -8.14
C THR A 7 9.49 -11.18 -7.67
N GLU A 8 9.98 -9.95 -7.48
CA GLU A 8 11.34 -9.70 -6.97
C GLU A 8 11.51 -10.14 -5.51
N ALA A 9 10.47 -9.99 -4.70
CA ALA A 9 10.44 -10.45 -3.31
C ALA A 9 10.24 -11.97 -3.18
N GLY A 10 9.85 -12.66 -4.27
CA GLY A 10 9.62 -14.11 -4.25
C GLY A 10 8.42 -14.54 -3.40
N ILE A 11 7.45 -13.63 -3.17
CA ILE A 11 6.26 -13.90 -2.36
C ILE A 11 5.00 -13.90 -3.22
N GLU A 12 4.02 -14.67 -2.80
CA GLU A 12 2.69 -14.65 -3.37
C GLU A 12 1.83 -13.55 -2.75
N ARG A 13 0.71 -13.24 -3.41
CA ARG A 13 -0.25 -12.24 -2.88
C ARG A 13 -0.82 -12.64 -1.52
N GLY A 14 -0.96 -13.93 -1.26
CA GLY A 14 -1.50 -14.46 -0.01
C GLY A 14 -0.56 -14.30 1.19
N ASP A 15 0.73 -14.04 0.95
CA ASP A 15 1.73 -13.84 2.01
C ASP A 15 1.68 -12.43 2.62
N ILE A 16 0.94 -11.51 1.98
CA ILE A 16 0.76 -10.14 2.45
C ILE A 16 -0.18 -10.17 3.65
N THR A 17 0.27 -9.65 4.79
CA THR A 17 -0.53 -9.59 6.03
C THR A 17 -1.06 -8.18 6.34
N GLY A 18 -0.69 -7.19 5.54
CA GLY A 18 -1.12 -5.80 5.69
C GLY A 18 -0.61 -4.92 4.55
N VAL A 19 -1.27 -3.79 4.32
CA VAL A 19 -0.87 -2.79 3.32
C VAL A 19 -0.63 -1.47 4.03
N ALA A 20 0.56 -0.89 3.88
CA ALA A 20 0.86 0.44 4.37
C ALA A 20 0.79 1.47 3.23
N VAL A 21 0.29 2.66 3.53
CA VAL A 21 0.23 3.78 2.57
C VAL A 21 0.49 5.10 3.26
N THR A 22 1.15 6.02 2.55
CA THR A 22 1.44 7.34 3.08
C THR A 22 0.17 8.11 3.44
N SER A 23 0.13 8.68 4.65
CA SER A 23 -0.91 9.56 5.17
C SER A 23 -0.25 10.77 5.83
N GLY A 24 -0.20 11.91 5.13
CA GLY A 24 0.59 13.07 5.57
C GLY A 24 0.99 13.95 4.38
N PRO A 25 1.69 15.08 4.62
CA PRO A 25 1.76 16.17 3.65
C PRO A 25 2.42 15.76 2.34
N GLY A 26 1.79 16.06 1.22
CA GLY A 26 2.30 15.69 -0.09
C GLY A 26 1.40 16.20 -1.20
N LEU A 27 1.76 15.91 -2.44
CA LEU A 27 0.95 16.27 -3.59
C LEU A 27 -0.39 15.53 -3.53
N ILE A 28 -1.49 16.28 -3.37
CA ILE A 28 -2.81 15.71 -3.11
C ILE A 28 -3.26 14.66 -4.15
N GLY A 29 -2.93 14.86 -5.43
CA GLY A 29 -3.24 13.89 -6.48
C GLY A 29 -2.49 12.57 -6.31
N ALA A 30 -1.20 12.62 -5.97
CA ALA A 30 -0.40 11.43 -5.73
C ALA A 30 -0.90 10.67 -4.49
N LEU A 31 -1.29 11.40 -3.43
CA LEU A 31 -1.86 10.80 -2.22
C LEU A 31 -3.17 10.09 -2.51
N MET A 32 -4.07 10.69 -3.29
CA MET A 32 -5.34 10.05 -3.67
C MET A 32 -5.13 8.78 -4.50
N VAL A 33 -4.20 8.80 -5.46
CA VAL A 33 -3.87 7.62 -6.28
C VAL A 33 -3.28 6.51 -5.42
N GLY A 34 -2.31 6.82 -4.56
CA GLY A 34 -1.68 5.86 -3.65
C GLY A 34 -2.70 5.26 -2.68
N LEU A 35 -3.51 6.10 -2.02
CA LEU A 35 -4.53 5.66 -1.07
C LEU A 35 -5.61 4.78 -1.72
N SER A 36 -6.10 5.16 -2.89
CA SER A 36 -7.12 4.37 -3.61
C SER A 36 -6.57 3.01 -4.02
N THR A 37 -5.33 2.96 -4.49
CA THR A 37 -4.64 1.71 -4.85
C THR A 37 -4.45 0.81 -3.62
N ALA A 38 -3.99 1.39 -2.50
CA ALA A 38 -3.76 0.66 -1.26
C ALA A 38 -5.06 0.12 -0.66
N LYS A 39 -6.14 0.91 -0.67
CA LYS A 39 -7.48 0.46 -0.23
C LYS A 39 -7.97 -0.72 -1.06
N ALA A 40 -7.90 -0.64 -2.39
CA ALA A 40 -8.33 -1.72 -3.27
C ALA A 40 -7.52 -3.01 -3.04
N LEU A 41 -6.20 -2.89 -2.84
CA LEU A 41 -5.32 -4.02 -2.57
C LEU A 41 -5.64 -4.66 -1.21
N ALA A 42 -5.71 -3.86 -0.14
CA ALA A 42 -6.02 -4.35 1.20
C ALA A 42 -7.39 -5.02 1.26
N TYR A 43 -8.39 -4.42 0.62
CA TYR A 43 -9.73 -4.97 0.51
C TYR A 43 -9.75 -6.30 -0.24
N GLY A 44 -9.09 -6.38 -1.40
CA GLY A 44 -9.03 -7.62 -2.18
C GLY A 44 -8.28 -8.77 -1.50
N LEU A 45 -7.37 -8.45 -0.58
CA LEU A 45 -6.60 -9.43 0.21
C LEU A 45 -7.24 -9.75 1.57
N GLY A 46 -8.21 -8.96 2.03
CA GLY A 46 -8.81 -9.12 3.36
C GLY A 46 -7.85 -8.78 4.51
N VAL A 47 -6.91 -7.86 4.29
CA VAL A 47 -5.84 -7.50 5.24
C VAL A 47 -5.99 -6.05 5.73
N PRO A 48 -5.45 -5.70 6.91
CA PRO A 48 -5.47 -4.33 7.41
C PRO A 48 -4.76 -3.34 6.47
N LEU A 49 -5.29 -2.12 6.41
CA LEU A 49 -4.67 -0.95 5.78
C LEU A 49 -4.13 -0.01 6.86
N ILE A 50 -2.85 0.36 6.77
CA ILE A 50 -2.14 1.20 7.73
C ILE A 50 -1.76 2.52 7.06
N GLY A 51 -2.21 3.65 7.61
CA GLY A 51 -1.74 4.98 7.22
C GLY A 51 -0.40 5.29 7.89
N VAL A 52 0.61 5.69 7.12
CA VAL A 52 1.96 5.99 7.62
C VAL A 52 2.30 7.45 7.33
N ASN A 53 2.55 8.23 8.37
CA ASN A 53 3.05 9.59 8.22
C ASN A 53 4.56 9.55 7.95
N HIS A 54 4.97 9.78 6.70
CA HIS A 54 6.38 9.70 6.30
C HIS A 54 7.31 10.76 6.94
N LEU A 55 6.76 11.77 7.64
CA LEU A 55 7.56 12.70 8.45
C LEU A 55 7.86 12.16 9.87
N GLU A 56 7.11 11.15 10.30
CA GLU A 56 7.21 10.51 11.63
C GLU A 56 7.54 9.01 11.51
N ALA A 57 7.78 8.53 10.28
CA ALA A 57 8.00 7.12 9.94
C ALA A 57 9.44 6.67 10.14
#